data_AF-A0A7S3YNZ4-F1
#
_entry.id   AF-A0A7S3YNZ4-F1
#
_cell.length_a   1.000
_cell.length_b   1.000
_cell.length_c   1.000
_cell.angle_alpha   90.00
_cell.angle_beta   90.00
_cell.angle_gamma   90.00
#
_symmetry.space_group_name_H-M   'P 1'
#
loop_
_entity.id
_entity.type
_entity.pdbx_description
1 polymer ?
#
loop_
_entity_poly.entity_id
_entity_poly.type
_entity_poly.pdbx_seq_one_letter_code
_entity_poly.pdbx_strand_id
1 'polypeptide(L)'
;EQSVLINDLPFPHTLPLNSTPYSGHTEGAGYDGPGRCMDHVFFHAPTPSPPRQWPVEFNWSNVYVFDQMPFIDDYNAGFQSTGILYIPRACKPNSTDTPQGGCRLVIYFQACGCGGVANDIIQGFGPWAEANAIVILSPCTNKGPNNTTRTYPGSNEIARGCLDSYGQLGRDYATTNGVHMHAFRNILGALAGF
;
A
#
# COMPACT_ATOMS: atom_id res chain seq x y z
N GLU A 1 7.79 11.66 -27.36
CA GLU A 1 7.24 10.34 -27.75
C GLU A 1 5.73 10.40 -27.60
N GLN A 2 4.97 9.99 -28.62
CA GLN A 2 3.54 9.75 -28.47
C GLN A 2 3.38 8.33 -27.96
N SER A 3 2.90 8.18 -26.72
CA SER A 3 2.45 6.90 -26.19
C SER A 3 1.20 6.47 -26.97
N VAL A 4 1.36 5.53 -27.89
CA VAL A 4 0.24 4.89 -28.58
C VAL A 4 -0.28 3.80 -27.66
N LEU A 5 -1.52 3.93 -27.18
CA LEU A 5 -2.20 2.88 -26.43
C LEU A 5 -2.59 1.76 -27.41
N ILE A 6 -1.90 0.63 -27.33
CA ILE A 6 -2.26 -0.58 -28.08
C ILE A 6 -2.77 -1.59 -27.04
N ASN A 7 -4.05 -1.96 -27.16
CA ASN A 7 -4.74 -2.97 -26.33
C ASN A 7 -4.78 -2.64 -24.82
N ASP A 8 -5.49 -1.57 -24.46
CA ASP A 8 -5.80 -1.27 -23.05
C ASP A 8 -6.65 -2.40 -22.45
N LEU A 9 -6.13 -3.06 -21.42
CA LEU A 9 -6.88 -4.07 -20.65
C LEU A 9 -7.04 -3.51 -19.23
N PRO A 10 -8.27 -3.15 -18.82
CA PRO A 10 -8.48 -2.51 -17.52
C PRO A 10 -8.19 -3.50 -16.40
N PHE A 11 -7.22 -3.15 -15.56
CA PHE A 11 -6.94 -3.84 -14.30
C PHE A 11 -7.67 -3.13 -13.16
N PRO A 12 -8.45 -3.84 -12.35
CA PRO A 12 -9.15 -3.25 -11.21
C PRO A 12 -8.14 -2.89 -10.11
N HIS A 13 -7.74 -1.61 -10.04
CA HIS A 13 -7.06 -0.95 -8.91
C HIS A 13 -5.86 -1.65 -8.25
N THR A 14 -5.24 -2.63 -8.92
CA THR A 14 -4.05 -3.35 -8.46
C THR A 14 -3.06 -3.45 -9.61
N LEU A 15 -1.78 -3.56 -9.30
CA LEU A 15 -0.80 -3.86 -10.33
C LEU A 15 -1.02 -5.29 -10.83
N PRO A 16 -0.97 -5.54 -12.14
CA PRO A 16 -1.17 -6.88 -12.68
C PRO A 16 -0.14 -7.85 -12.10
N LEU A 17 -0.60 -9.03 -11.70
CA LEU A 17 0.23 -10.19 -11.39
C LEU A 17 0.16 -11.19 -12.54
N ASN A 18 1.09 -12.15 -12.56
CA ASN A 18 1.00 -13.29 -13.47
C ASN A 18 -0.35 -14.02 -13.38
N SER A 19 -0.98 -14.02 -12.20
CA SER A 19 -2.26 -14.66 -11.92
C SER A 19 -3.47 -13.73 -11.96
N THR A 20 -3.30 -12.40 -11.97
CA THR A 20 -4.43 -11.46 -11.92
C THR A 20 -5.07 -11.37 -13.30
N PRO A 21 -6.34 -11.77 -13.45
CA PRO A 21 -7.03 -11.59 -14.71
C PRO A 21 -7.42 -10.12 -14.91
N TYR A 22 -7.49 -9.72 -16.18
CA TYR A 22 -8.06 -8.44 -16.57
C TYR A 22 -9.59 -8.51 -16.54
N SER A 23 -10.26 -7.35 -16.44
CA SER A 23 -11.71 -7.27 -16.27
C SER A 23 -12.45 -8.03 -17.37
N GLY A 24 -13.27 -9.01 -16.98
CA GLY A 24 -14.04 -9.84 -17.93
C GLY A 24 -13.32 -11.09 -18.43
N HIS A 25 -12.13 -11.40 -17.93
CA HIS A 25 -11.32 -12.54 -18.36
C HIS A 25 -10.92 -13.47 -17.21
N THR A 26 -10.43 -14.67 -17.54
CA THR A 26 -9.96 -15.67 -16.57
C THR A 26 -8.46 -15.95 -16.67
N GLU A 27 -7.83 -15.51 -17.75
CA GLU A 27 -6.40 -15.65 -17.98
C GLU A 27 -5.64 -14.57 -17.21
N GLY A 28 -4.59 -14.97 -16.50
CA GLY A 28 -3.74 -14.04 -15.78
C GLY A 28 -2.95 -13.14 -16.73
N ALA A 29 -2.61 -11.93 -16.27
CA ALA A 29 -1.94 -10.91 -17.09
C ALA A 29 -0.54 -11.32 -17.60
N GLY A 30 0.07 -12.36 -17.01
CA GLY A 30 1.44 -12.78 -17.35
C GLY A 30 2.48 -11.68 -17.10
N TYR A 31 2.18 -10.73 -16.21
CA TYR A 31 3.02 -9.58 -15.92
C TYR A 31 3.27 -9.44 -14.42
N ASP A 32 4.54 -9.21 -14.05
CA ASP A 32 4.97 -8.96 -12.68
C ASP A 32 4.97 -7.45 -12.39
N GLY A 33 3.78 -6.90 -12.19
CA GLY A 33 3.58 -5.48 -11.90
C GLY A 33 4.29 -5.01 -10.63
N PRO A 34 4.15 -5.69 -9.48
CA PRO A 34 4.86 -5.33 -8.25
C PRO A 34 6.38 -5.33 -8.43
N GLY A 35 6.95 -6.36 -9.07
CA GLY A 35 8.38 -6.41 -9.30
C GLY A 35 8.86 -5.29 -10.21
N ARG A 36 8.11 -4.94 -11.26
CA ARG A 36 8.42 -3.80 -12.15
C ARG A 36 8.29 -2.45 -11.45
N CYS A 37 7.29 -2.29 -10.58
CA CYS A 37 7.14 -1.12 -9.74
C CYS A 37 8.35 -0.97 -8.80
N MET A 38 8.74 -2.03 -8.09
CA MET A 38 9.90 -2.00 -7.21
C MET A 38 11.21 -1.74 -7.98
N ASP A 39 11.38 -2.35 -9.16
CA ASP A 39 12.50 -2.09 -10.09
C ASP A 39 12.65 -0.60 -10.40
N HIS A 40 11.53 0.03 -10.75
CA HIS A 40 11.50 1.46 -11.07
C HIS A 40 11.78 2.34 -9.84
N VAL A 41 11.13 2.07 -8.71
CA VAL A 41 11.17 2.94 -7.53
C VAL A 41 12.46 2.78 -6.72
N PHE A 42 12.99 1.56 -6.57
CA PHE A 42 14.06 1.27 -5.61
C PHE A 42 15.40 0.87 -6.24
N PHE A 43 15.40 0.45 -7.50
CA PHE A 43 16.59 -0.16 -8.12
C PHE A 43 17.15 0.67 -9.29
N HIS A 44 16.32 1.51 -9.93
CA HIS A 44 16.74 2.33 -11.09
C HIS A 44 17.37 3.70 -10.77
N ALA A 45 17.13 4.37 -9.63
CA ALA A 45 17.72 5.71 -9.38
C ALA A 45 17.75 6.21 -7.92
N PRO A 46 18.78 7.00 -7.49
CA PRO A 46 20.15 7.08 -8.01
C PRO A 46 21.12 6.16 -7.24
N THR A 47 22.26 5.89 -7.87
CA THR A 47 23.34 4.98 -7.44
C THR A 47 24.03 5.43 -6.13
N PRO A 48 24.55 4.48 -5.32
CA PRO A 48 24.46 3.03 -5.49
C PRO A 48 23.12 2.47 -4.99
N SER A 49 22.34 1.87 -5.89
CA SER A 49 21.21 1.02 -5.51
C SER A 49 21.73 -0.38 -5.17
N PRO A 50 21.22 -1.03 -4.11
CA PRO A 50 21.59 -2.42 -3.82
C PRO A 50 21.13 -3.33 -4.96
N PRO A 51 21.86 -4.42 -5.26
CA PRO A 51 21.46 -5.34 -6.31
C PRO A 51 20.10 -5.95 -5.98
N ARG A 52 19.15 -5.82 -6.92
CA ARG A 52 17.82 -6.43 -6.81
C ARG A 52 17.95 -7.94 -6.62
N GLN A 53 17.28 -8.44 -5.60
CA GLN A 53 17.11 -9.87 -5.34
C GLN A 53 15.77 -10.36 -5.92
N TRP A 54 15.76 -11.57 -6.47
CA TRP A 54 14.55 -12.24 -6.96
C TRP A 54 13.57 -12.53 -5.81
N PRO A 55 12.26 -12.58 -6.08
CA PRO A 55 11.26 -12.73 -5.04
C PRO A 55 11.43 -14.09 -4.37
N VAL A 56 11.32 -14.10 -3.04
CA VAL A 56 11.43 -15.31 -2.22
C VAL A 56 10.04 -15.72 -1.71
N GLU A 57 9.96 -16.89 -1.06
CA GLU A 57 8.71 -17.32 -0.44
C GLU A 57 8.21 -16.30 0.58
N PHE A 58 6.92 -15.96 0.48
CA PHE A 58 6.27 -15.06 1.41
C PHE A 58 6.11 -15.72 2.79
N ASN A 59 6.56 -15.04 3.84
CA ASN A 59 6.39 -15.50 5.21
C ASN A 59 5.23 -14.79 5.94
N TRP A 60 4.15 -15.52 6.22
CA TRP A 60 2.99 -15.01 6.96
C TRP A 60 3.30 -14.55 8.38
N SER A 61 4.31 -15.12 9.03
CA SER A 61 4.75 -14.70 10.36
C SER A 61 5.44 -13.33 10.39
N ASN A 62 5.63 -12.71 9.21
CA ASN A 62 6.13 -11.35 9.06
C ASN A 62 4.99 -10.32 8.84
N VAL A 63 3.74 -10.76 8.85
CA VAL A 63 2.55 -9.88 8.79
C VAL A 63 2.14 -9.49 10.21
N TYR A 64 1.97 -8.19 10.41
CA TYR A 64 1.54 -7.58 11.67
C TYR A 64 0.29 -6.75 11.44
N VAL A 65 -0.62 -6.80 12.40
CA VAL A 65 -1.77 -5.90 12.49
C VAL A 65 -1.46 -4.92 13.62
N PHE A 66 -1.62 -3.62 13.35
CA PHE A 66 -1.35 -2.58 14.35
C PHE A 66 -2.57 -1.70 14.53
N ASP A 67 -2.69 -1.10 15.72
CA ASP A 67 -3.71 -0.09 16.01
C ASP A 67 -3.31 1.22 15.33
N GLN A 68 -4.12 1.68 14.37
CA GLN A 68 -3.86 2.92 13.65
C GLN A 68 -4.60 4.13 14.25
N MET A 69 -5.50 3.91 15.22
CA MET A 69 -6.30 4.96 15.85
C MET A 69 -5.47 6.07 16.49
N PRO A 70 -4.33 5.81 17.15
CA PRO A 70 -3.49 6.87 17.72
C PRO A 70 -2.95 7.86 16.69
N PHE A 71 -2.98 7.51 15.40
CA PHE A 71 -2.44 8.34 14.32
C PHE A 71 -3.53 9.07 13.53
N ILE A 72 -4.81 8.87 13.87
CA ILE A 72 -5.95 9.41 13.15
C ILE A 72 -6.53 10.59 13.93
N ASP A 73 -6.52 11.77 13.30
CA ASP A 73 -7.07 13.00 13.89
C ASP A 73 -8.61 13.08 13.74
N ASP A 74 -9.18 12.42 12.72
CA ASP A 74 -10.62 12.38 12.46
C ASP A 74 -11.16 10.95 12.29
N TYR A 75 -11.87 10.49 13.32
CA TYR A 75 -12.48 9.16 13.36
C TYR A 75 -13.67 8.97 12.41
N ASN A 76 -14.22 10.04 11.83
CA ASN A 76 -15.27 9.96 10.81
C ASN A 76 -14.71 9.95 9.38
N ALA A 77 -13.39 9.93 9.19
CA ALA A 77 -12.75 9.92 7.89
C ALA A 77 -12.74 8.53 7.21
N GLY A 78 -13.56 7.58 7.65
CA GLY A 78 -13.65 6.25 7.03
C GLY A 78 -12.45 5.34 7.26
N PHE A 79 -11.64 5.59 8.30
CA PHE A 79 -10.56 4.67 8.70
C PHE A 79 -11.08 3.43 9.43
N GLN A 80 -10.38 2.31 9.26
CA GLN A 80 -10.50 1.16 10.17
C GLN A 80 -9.69 1.42 11.45
N SER A 81 -9.99 0.71 12.54
CA SER A 81 -9.18 0.79 13.76
C SER A 81 -7.79 0.19 13.62
N THR A 82 -7.61 -0.75 12.68
CA THR A 82 -6.35 -1.46 12.48
C THR A 82 -5.81 -1.27 11.07
N GLY A 83 -4.49 -1.20 10.95
CA GLY A 83 -3.74 -1.28 9.69
C GLY A 83 -2.88 -2.54 9.61
N ILE A 84 -2.25 -2.76 8.46
CA ILE A 84 -1.38 -3.93 8.22
C ILE A 84 0.05 -3.47 7.92
N LEU A 85 1.01 -4.22 8.45
CA LEU A 85 2.44 -4.02 8.23
C LEU A 85 3.08 -5.35 7.87
N TYR A 86 3.91 -5.39 6.84
CA TYR A 86 4.80 -6.50 6.55
C TYR A 86 6.23 -6.09 6.89
N ILE A 87 6.85 -6.79 7.84
CA ILE A 87 8.24 -6.52 8.25
C ILE A 87 9.12 -7.70 7.82
N PRO A 88 9.96 -7.53 6.77
CA PRO A 88 10.88 -8.56 6.34
C PRO A 88 11.79 -9.05 7.46
N ARG A 89 12.28 -10.29 7.35
CA ARG A 89 13.25 -10.82 8.34
C ARG A 89 14.46 -9.91 8.53
N ALA A 90 14.99 -9.36 7.44
CA ALA A 90 16.10 -8.41 7.45
C ALA A 90 15.79 -7.11 8.21
N CYS A 91 14.52 -6.78 8.42
CA CYS A 91 14.06 -5.54 9.05
C CYS A 91 13.59 -5.72 10.49
N LYS A 92 13.62 -6.94 11.02
CA LYS A 92 13.21 -7.19 12.41
C LYS A 92 14.27 -6.67 13.39
N PRO A 93 13.86 -6.29 14.61
CA PRO A 93 14.80 -5.95 15.67
C PRO A 93 15.85 -7.04 15.84
N ASN A 94 17.12 -6.64 15.99
CA ASN A 94 18.28 -7.51 16.14
C ASN A 94 18.60 -8.42 14.93
N SER A 95 18.04 -8.14 13.75
CA SER A 95 18.39 -8.89 12.54
C SER A 95 19.83 -8.62 12.13
N THR A 96 20.61 -9.68 11.93
CA THR A 96 21.98 -9.61 11.40
C THR A 96 22.02 -9.34 9.90
N ASP A 97 20.88 -9.45 9.23
CA ASP A 97 20.74 -9.32 7.77
C ASP A 97 20.28 -7.92 7.37
N THR A 98 20.22 -6.98 8.32
CA THR A 98 19.79 -5.60 8.06
C THR A 98 20.73 -4.93 7.06
N PRO A 99 20.23 -4.38 5.94
CA PRO A 99 21.08 -3.73 4.96
C PRO A 99 21.82 -2.52 5.53
N GLN A 100 23.00 -2.26 4.97
CA GLN A 100 23.69 -0.98 5.18
C GLN A 100 22.81 0.15 4.65
N GLY A 101 22.39 1.07 5.53
CA GLY A 101 21.41 2.12 5.22
C GLY A 101 19.99 1.84 5.76
N GLY A 102 19.77 0.68 6.37
CA GLY A 102 18.50 0.32 6.97
C GLY A 102 17.49 -0.24 5.96
N CYS A 103 16.27 -0.47 6.44
CA CYS A 103 15.19 -0.96 5.61
C CYS A 103 14.49 0.17 4.86
N ARG A 104 14.02 -0.15 3.65
CA ARG A 104 13.19 0.74 2.85
C ARG A 104 11.72 0.53 3.19
N LEU A 105 10.87 1.47 2.79
CA LEU A 105 9.43 1.41 3.03
C LEU A 105 8.67 1.64 1.73
N VAL A 106 7.62 0.87 1.51
CA VAL A 106 6.57 1.17 0.54
C VAL A 106 5.24 1.28 1.28
N ILE A 107 4.45 2.29 0.93
CA ILE A 107 3.07 2.40 1.40
C ILE A 107 2.17 1.86 0.30
N TYR A 108 1.42 0.81 0.63
CA TYR A 108 0.44 0.22 -0.27
C TYR A 108 -0.95 0.77 0.07
N PHE A 109 -1.55 1.48 -0.88
CA PHE A 109 -2.91 1.97 -0.77
C PHE A 109 -3.83 1.04 -1.55
N GLN A 110 -4.77 0.40 -0.86
CA GLN A 110 -5.79 -0.42 -1.52
C GLN A 110 -6.96 0.41 -2.02
N ALA A 111 -7.73 -0.13 -2.96
CA ALA A 111 -8.86 0.55 -3.60
C ALA A 111 -9.93 1.01 -2.58
N CYS A 112 -10.61 0.05 -1.92
CA CYS A 112 -11.60 0.37 -0.87
C CYS A 112 -11.73 -0.76 0.19
N GLY A 113 -11.55 -0.43 1.47
CA GLY A 113 -11.59 -1.34 2.62
C GLY A 113 -10.22 -1.74 3.20
N CYS A 114 -10.18 -2.90 3.85
CA CYS A 114 -8.96 -3.57 4.34
C CYS A 114 -8.93 -5.08 4.01
N GLY A 115 -10.07 -5.63 3.54
CA GLY A 115 -10.32 -7.08 3.49
C GLY A 115 -9.69 -7.84 2.32
N GLY A 116 -8.92 -7.17 1.45
CA GLY A 116 -8.26 -7.77 0.29
C GLY A 116 -6.73 -7.84 0.40
N VAL A 117 -6.17 -7.33 1.51
CA VAL A 117 -4.73 -7.18 1.72
C VAL A 117 -3.97 -8.49 1.53
N ALA A 118 -4.65 -9.63 1.69
CA ALA A 118 -4.05 -10.94 1.67
C ALA A 118 -3.68 -11.51 0.29
N ASN A 119 -4.01 -10.88 -0.85
CA ASN A 119 -3.57 -11.37 -2.16
C ASN A 119 -2.60 -10.43 -2.87
N ASP A 120 -2.88 -9.13 -2.97
CA ASP A 120 -2.01 -8.25 -3.77
C ASP A 120 -0.71 -7.89 -3.04
N ILE A 121 -0.76 -7.67 -1.72
CA ILE A 121 0.45 -7.50 -0.92
C ILE A 121 1.17 -8.84 -0.80
N ILE A 122 0.44 -9.93 -0.61
CA ILE A 122 1.03 -11.21 -0.19
C ILE A 122 1.56 -12.04 -1.36
N GLN A 123 0.86 -12.06 -2.49
CA GLN A 123 1.31 -12.74 -3.71
C GLN A 123 2.08 -11.78 -4.64
N GLY A 124 1.88 -10.46 -4.48
CA GLY A 124 2.55 -9.44 -5.27
C GLY A 124 3.78 -8.87 -4.57
N PHE A 125 3.60 -7.81 -3.78
CA PHE A 125 4.72 -7.03 -3.24
C PHE A 125 5.54 -7.77 -2.16
N GLY A 126 4.96 -8.69 -1.43
CA GLY A 126 5.51 -9.35 -0.25
C GLY A 126 6.74 -10.20 -0.53
N PRO A 127 6.71 -11.12 -1.50
CA PRO A 127 7.88 -11.88 -1.97
C PRO A 127 9.06 -10.99 -2.35
N TRP A 128 8.78 -9.88 -3.04
CA TRP A 128 9.78 -8.88 -3.41
C TRP A 128 10.30 -8.12 -2.18
N ALA A 129 9.42 -7.76 -1.26
CA ALA A 129 9.73 -7.06 -0.03
C ALA A 129 10.63 -7.88 0.90
N GLU A 130 10.33 -9.18 1.07
CA GLU A 130 11.13 -10.10 1.88
C GLU A 130 12.56 -10.21 1.34
N ALA A 131 12.70 -10.37 0.01
CA ALA A 131 13.99 -10.52 -0.64
C ALA A 131 14.86 -9.26 -0.60
N ASN A 132 14.24 -8.07 -0.48
CA ASN A 132 14.92 -6.79 -0.72
C ASN A 132 14.90 -5.84 0.48
N ALA A 133 14.54 -6.34 1.68
CA ALA A 133 14.47 -5.57 2.92
C ALA A 133 13.59 -4.30 2.78
N ILE A 134 12.39 -4.48 2.23
CA ILE A 134 11.39 -3.42 2.06
C ILE A 134 10.22 -3.73 2.99
N VAL A 135 9.97 -2.86 3.96
CA VAL A 135 8.75 -2.90 4.79
C VAL A 135 7.56 -2.47 3.94
N ILE A 136 6.42 -3.13 4.08
CA ILE A 136 5.16 -2.72 3.44
C ILE A 136 4.20 -2.23 4.50
N LEU A 137 3.81 -0.96 4.43
CA LEU A 137 2.74 -0.38 5.25
C LEU A 137 1.46 -0.32 4.43
N SER A 138 0.36 -0.83 4.97
CA SER A 138 -0.98 -0.73 4.38
C SER A 138 -1.95 -0.15 5.40
N PRO A 139 -2.14 1.18 5.42
CA PRO A 139 -3.20 1.81 6.19
C PRO A 139 -4.56 1.32 5.68
N CYS A 140 -5.51 1.13 6.58
CA CYS A 140 -6.77 0.49 6.25
C CYS A 140 -7.97 1.40 6.46
N THR A 141 -8.92 1.30 5.55
CA THR A 141 -10.18 2.03 5.57
C THR A 141 -11.34 1.08 5.89
N ASN A 142 -12.40 1.63 6.48
CA ASN A 142 -13.55 0.87 6.96
C ASN A 142 -14.63 0.77 5.89
N LYS A 143 -14.96 -0.46 5.46
CA LYS A 143 -16.05 -0.77 4.53
C LYS A 143 -17.40 -1.03 5.24
N GLY A 144 -17.40 -1.09 6.57
CA GLY A 144 -18.58 -1.32 7.40
C GLY A 144 -19.35 -0.04 7.75
N PRO A 145 -20.41 -0.16 8.57
CA PRO A 145 -21.18 0.98 9.06
C PRO A 145 -20.27 2.03 9.69
N ASN A 146 -20.44 3.27 9.26
CA ASN A 146 -19.65 4.40 9.72
C ASN A 146 -20.48 5.69 9.67
N ASN A 147 -19.98 6.73 10.31
CA ASN A 147 -20.66 8.02 10.43
C ASN A 147 -20.12 9.07 9.42
N THR A 148 -19.36 8.62 8.42
CA THR A 148 -18.64 9.49 7.49
C THR A 148 -19.58 10.42 6.74
N THR A 149 -20.66 9.90 6.13
CA THR A 149 -21.61 10.73 5.34
C THR A 149 -22.41 11.72 6.17
N ARG A 150 -22.49 11.52 7.50
CA ARG A 150 -23.11 12.48 8.41
C ARG A 150 -22.17 13.66 8.70
N THR A 151 -20.87 13.38 8.88
CA THR A 151 -19.86 14.42 9.12
C THR A 151 -19.47 15.14 7.82
N TYR A 152 -19.39 14.38 6.72
CA TYR A 152 -19.01 14.84 5.39
C TYR A 152 -20.13 14.54 4.38
N PRO A 153 -21.10 15.46 4.19
CA PRO A 153 -22.15 15.26 3.22
C PRO A 153 -21.61 15.00 1.80
N GLY A 154 -22.06 13.91 1.18
CA GLY A 154 -21.60 13.49 -0.16
C GLY A 154 -20.36 12.58 -0.18
N SER A 155 -19.83 12.18 0.98
CA SER A 155 -18.66 11.31 1.09
C SER A 155 -18.95 9.81 0.89
N ASN A 156 -19.69 9.47 -0.16
CA ASN A 156 -20.15 8.10 -0.39
C ASN A 156 -18.98 7.12 -0.65
N GLU A 157 -17.90 7.56 -1.29
CA GLU A 157 -16.75 6.67 -1.55
C GLU A 157 -15.98 6.41 -0.25
N ILE A 158 -15.81 7.44 0.58
CA ILE A 158 -15.19 7.26 1.90
C ILE A 158 -16.01 6.34 2.79
N ALA A 159 -17.35 6.47 2.76
CA ALA A 159 -18.24 5.58 3.51
C ALA A 159 -18.24 4.13 3.00
N ARG A 160 -17.82 3.91 1.74
CA ARG A 160 -17.56 2.56 1.18
C ARG A 160 -16.15 2.05 1.51
N GLY A 161 -15.38 2.83 2.27
CA GLY A 161 -14.01 2.52 2.66
C GLY A 161 -12.99 2.89 1.60
N CYS A 162 -13.25 3.81 0.67
CA CYS A 162 -12.22 4.26 -0.26
C CYS A 162 -11.38 5.39 0.36
N LEU A 163 -10.16 5.57 -0.17
CA LEU A 163 -9.37 6.77 0.14
C LEU A 163 -9.98 8.00 -0.54
N ASP A 164 -9.72 9.17 0.04
CA ASP A 164 -10.20 10.43 -0.53
C ASP A 164 -9.38 10.82 -1.75
N SER A 165 -9.84 10.38 -2.93
CA SER A 165 -9.30 10.76 -4.24
C SER A 165 -10.15 11.80 -4.97
N TYR A 166 -11.30 12.19 -4.40
CA TYR A 166 -12.29 13.08 -5.01
C TYR A 166 -12.56 14.37 -4.22
N GLY A 167 -11.86 14.59 -3.10
CA GLY A 167 -12.07 15.76 -2.24
C GLY A 167 -13.33 15.68 -1.38
N GLN A 168 -13.77 14.47 -1.05
CA GLN A 168 -14.97 14.22 -0.26
C GLN A 168 -14.80 14.56 1.23
N LEU A 169 -13.57 14.62 1.73
CA LEU A 169 -13.23 15.06 3.09
C LEU A 169 -12.74 16.51 3.13
N GLY A 170 -12.49 17.13 1.97
CA GLY A 170 -12.07 18.51 1.87
C GLY A 170 -11.26 18.80 0.61
N ARG A 171 -10.98 20.10 0.39
CA ARG A 171 -10.24 20.57 -0.79
C ARG A 171 -8.77 20.16 -0.80
N ASP A 172 -8.22 19.88 0.38
CA ASP A 172 -6.80 19.58 0.57
C ASP A 172 -6.47 18.09 0.40
N TYR A 173 -7.40 17.26 -0.08
CA TYR A 173 -7.26 15.79 -0.18
C TYR A 173 -5.99 15.32 -0.88
N ALA A 174 -5.50 16.08 -1.86
CA ALA A 174 -4.29 15.77 -2.63
C ALA A 174 -3.02 16.46 -2.09
N THR A 175 -3.09 17.09 -0.92
CA THR A 175 -1.97 17.82 -0.30
C THR A 175 -1.59 17.19 1.04
N THR A 176 -0.46 17.62 1.61
CA THR A 176 -0.03 17.18 2.95
C THR A 176 -1.02 17.56 4.06
N ASN A 177 -1.93 18.50 3.80
CA ASN A 177 -2.96 18.93 4.76
C ASN A 177 -4.26 18.12 4.65
N GLY A 178 -4.35 17.17 3.72
CA GLY A 178 -5.53 16.32 3.57
C GLY A 178 -5.73 15.38 4.77
N VAL A 179 -6.99 15.09 5.11
CA VAL A 179 -7.36 14.28 6.29
C VAL A 179 -6.68 12.90 6.27
N HIS A 180 -6.71 12.20 5.13
CA HIS A 180 -6.01 10.91 5.01
C HIS A 180 -4.49 11.05 5.01
N MET A 181 -3.97 12.10 4.37
CA MET A 181 -2.52 12.34 4.29
C MET A 181 -1.91 12.65 5.65
N HIS A 182 -2.63 13.35 6.53
CA HIS A 182 -2.24 13.58 7.92
C HIS A 182 -2.07 12.26 8.68
N ALA A 183 -3.06 11.36 8.60
CA ALA A 183 -2.96 10.06 9.27
C ALA A 183 -1.76 9.24 8.76
N PHE A 184 -1.51 9.25 7.46
CA PHE A 184 -0.34 8.57 6.89
C PHE A 184 0.97 9.18 7.37
N ARG A 185 1.06 10.51 7.41
CA ARG A 185 2.24 11.20 7.95
C ARG A 185 2.48 10.82 9.42
N ASN A 186 1.44 10.74 10.23
CA ASN A 186 1.54 10.38 11.65
C ASN A 186 2.02 8.92 11.81
N ILE A 187 1.48 7.97 11.04
CA ILE A 187 1.94 6.58 11.03
C ILE A 187 3.43 6.50 10.60
N LEU A 188 3.80 7.25 9.56
CA LEU A 188 5.18 7.30 9.07
C LEU A 188 6.14 7.86 10.11
N GLY A 189 5.78 8.94 10.80
CA GLY A 189 6.59 9.52 11.88
C GLY A 189 6.85 8.50 13.00
N ALA A 190 5.83 7.72 13.37
CA ALA A 190 5.96 6.67 14.38
C ALA A 190 6.85 5.50 13.92
N LEU A 191 6.82 5.12 12.65
CA LEU A 191 7.67 4.05 12.10
C LEU A 191 9.12 4.47 11.90
N ALA A 192 9.36 5.71 11.45
CA ALA A 192 10.68 6.21 11.08
C ALA A 192 11.36 7.02 12.20
N GLY A 193 10.64 7.34 13.29
CA GLY A 193 11.18 7.97 14.49
C GLY A 193 11.42 9.48 14.39
N PHE A 194 10.55 10.23 13.69
CA PHE A 194 10.62 11.70 13.60
C PHE A 194 9.26 12.38 13.74
#